data_AF-A0A954A4I2-F1
#
_entry.id   AF-A0A954A4I2-F1
#
_cell.length_a   1.000
_cell.length_b   1.000
_cell.length_c   1.000
_cell.angle_alpha   90.00
_cell.angle_beta   90.00
_cell.angle_gamma   90.00
#
_symmetry.space_group_name_H-M   'P 1'
#
loop_
_entity.id
_entity.type
_entity.pdbx_description
1 polymer ?
#
loop_
_entity_poly.entity_id
_entity_poly.type
_entity_poly.pdbx_seq_one_letter_code
_entity_poly.pdbx_strand_id
1 'polypeptide(L)'
;MREWDSSAASEVGRAESRRKPGPNRLDRVPADHRSAWVTILGTGLMVFALSLASPVDLRAQPAPPQPQPAPIPAPTPGEPDEPREPKEPGKPGEPDEPKKPIAVRADVSFFSIPDALADAKMSYKPLLVIYPGPAPAAEGEEAPTDPWTSIEKTLLAGQRKALDKYVGVTFVDTSAVAVIERFGGVSKTLIALCDFGGNVVKRWDGELPSRGAFRKAVRQVYNANRELATRYQKVLQAVDKAHYALKTDKPKEATALYIEAEKVALPPDSEPRKAVTELRRAIDERIEKRKKKAKELEDKKDYLSAIDELQRIMQDFPLPDVRDELRKKTAELWEKLRGFGR
;
A
#
# COMPACT_ATOMS: atom_id res chain seq x y z
N MET A 1 -44.37 49.42 -6.01
CA MET A 1 -44.61 50.87 -6.13
C MET A 1 -45.43 51.34 -4.94
N ARG A 2 -44.75 51.83 -3.91
CA ARG A 2 -45.12 52.96 -3.04
C ARG A 2 -43.95 53.18 -2.09
N GLU A 3 -43.44 54.39 -2.15
CA GLU A 3 -42.28 54.91 -1.45
C GLU A 3 -42.55 54.96 0.05
N TRP A 4 -41.55 54.61 0.85
CA TRP A 4 -41.41 55.11 2.21
C TRP A 4 -40.05 55.81 2.27
N ASP A 5 -40.16 57.12 2.42
CA ASP A 5 -39.09 58.09 2.43
C ASP A 5 -38.86 58.57 3.87
N SER A 6 -37.67 59.14 4.08
CA SER A 6 -37.27 60.00 5.21
C SER A 6 -36.93 59.31 6.55
N SER A 7 -35.64 59.20 6.91
CA SER A 7 -34.75 60.27 7.42
C SER A 7 -35.02 60.65 8.88
N ALA A 8 -34.12 60.23 9.77
CA ALA A 8 -33.75 60.98 10.96
C ALA A 8 -32.29 60.69 11.31
N ALA A 9 -31.49 61.74 11.21
CA ALA A 9 -30.08 61.82 11.56
C ALA A 9 -29.91 62.04 13.07
N SER A 10 -28.83 61.52 13.64
CA SER A 10 -27.98 62.28 14.57
C SER A 10 -26.63 61.59 14.78
N GLU A 11 -25.60 62.36 14.47
CA GLU A 11 -24.16 62.09 14.59
C GLU A 11 -23.68 61.94 16.05
N VAL A 12 -22.37 61.69 16.15
CA VAL A 12 -21.42 61.99 17.24
C VAL A 12 -21.00 60.79 18.10
N GLY A 13 -19.75 60.34 17.89
CA GLY A 13 -19.05 59.46 18.84
C GLY A 13 -17.81 58.73 18.31
N ARG A 14 -16.87 59.45 17.71
CA ARG A 14 -15.54 58.95 17.29
C ARG A 14 -14.68 58.71 18.55
N ALA A 15 -14.22 57.47 18.78
CA ALA A 15 -13.11 57.19 19.68
C ALA A 15 -12.24 56.04 19.14
N GLU A 16 -11.12 56.43 18.54
CA GLU A 16 -9.96 55.59 18.22
C GLU A 16 -9.42 54.92 19.50
N SER A 17 -9.26 53.59 19.48
CA SER A 17 -8.31 52.92 20.38
C SER A 17 -7.23 52.22 19.55
N ARG A 18 -6.15 52.97 19.32
CA ARG A 18 -4.83 52.46 18.92
C ARG A 18 -4.33 51.46 19.98
N ARG A 19 -4.13 50.20 19.62
CA ARG A 19 -3.25 49.29 20.38
C ARG A 19 -1.90 49.23 19.67
N LYS A 20 -0.88 49.84 20.29
CA LYS A 20 0.53 49.69 19.94
C LYS A 20 1.06 48.34 20.45
N PRO A 21 2.04 47.73 19.75
CA PRO A 21 2.71 46.51 20.21
C PRO A 21 3.77 46.85 21.28
N GLY A 22 3.75 46.10 22.39
CA GLY A 22 4.74 46.17 23.46
C GLY A 22 5.93 45.22 23.23
N PRO A 23 7.11 45.50 23.82
CA PRO A 23 8.40 45.06 23.30
C PRO A 23 8.95 43.77 23.93
N ASN A 24 9.91 43.19 23.20
CA ASN A 24 10.91 42.20 23.61
C ASN A 24 11.22 42.14 25.12
N ARG A 25 11.14 40.92 25.67
CA ARG A 25 12.02 40.46 26.76
C ARG A 25 12.37 38.99 26.57
N LEU A 26 13.51 38.80 25.92
CA LEU A 26 14.43 37.70 26.17
C LEU A 26 15.06 37.94 27.54
N ASP A 27 14.96 36.96 28.45
CA ASP A 27 16.04 36.65 29.39
C ASP A 27 15.82 35.27 30.06
N ARG A 28 16.78 34.39 29.79
CA ARG A 28 17.52 33.49 30.70
C ARG A 28 16.76 32.60 31.70
N VAL A 29 16.90 31.28 31.54
CA VAL A 29 17.50 30.33 32.52
C VAL A 29 18.03 29.09 31.74
N PRO A 30 18.93 28.25 32.29
CA PRO A 30 20.36 28.24 32.02
C PRO A 30 20.83 27.05 31.16
N ALA A 31 22.06 27.18 30.68
CA ALA A 31 22.87 26.09 30.15
C ALA A 31 23.32 25.16 31.28
N ASP A 32 23.21 23.84 31.07
CA ASP A 32 24.28 22.87 31.33
C ASP A 32 23.84 21.46 30.91
N HIS A 33 24.46 20.96 29.83
CA HIS A 33 25.02 19.61 29.68
C HIS A 33 25.48 19.44 28.22
N ARG A 34 26.69 19.97 27.94
CA ARG A 34 27.59 19.43 26.92
C ARG A 34 28.22 18.18 27.53
N SER A 35 28.16 17.03 26.88
CA SER A 35 29.26 16.36 26.14
C SER A 35 28.90 14.87 26.16
N ALA A 36 29.02 14.06 25.11
CA ALA A 36 30.18 13.83 24.27
C ALA A 36 29.71 13.30 22.89
N TRP A 37 30.23 13.79 21.76
CA TRP A 37 31.37 13.24 20.99
C TRP A 37 31.18 11.76 20.61
N VAL A 38 31.41 11.26 19.40
CA VAL A 38 31.70 11.85 18.09
C VAL A 38 31.57 10.72 17.04
N THR A 39 31.29 11.14 15.82
CA THR A 39 31.45 10.48 14.52
C THR A 39 32.62 9.48 14.41
N ILE A 40 32.40 8.28 13.84
CA ILE A 40 33.38 7.62 12.94
C ILE A 40 32.64 6.89 11.81
N LEU A 41 33.12 7.17 10.60
CA LEU A 41 32.78 6.61 9.29
C LEU A 41 33.19 5.14 9.12
N GLY A 42 32.39 4.41 8.34
CA GLY A 42 32.87 3.80 7.10
C GLY A 42 33.55 2.43 7.12
N THR A 43 33.21 1.64 6.10
CA THR A 43 33.96 0.49 5.53
C THR A 43 34.13 -0.74 6.44
N GLY A 44 33.97 -1.99 6.03
CA GLY A 44 33.87 -2.66 4.74
C GLY A 44 34.36 -4.10 4.92
N LEU A 45 33.71 -5.05 4.27
CA LEU A 45 34.21 -6.34 3.72
C LEU A 45 35.03 -7.37 4.56
N MET A 46 34.83 -8.64 4.17
CA MET A 46 35.60 -9.89 4.41
C MET A 46 35.29 -10.67 5.71
N VAL A 47 34.69 -11.87 5.66
CA VAL A 47 35.20 -13.20 5.23
C VAL A 47 36.37 -13.69 6.10
N PHE A 48 36.15 -14.71 6.94
CA PHE A 48 37.00 -15.92 7.03
C PHE A 48 36.34 -17.02 7.89
N ALA A 49 36.75 -18.27 7.63
CA ALA A 49 36.11 -19.52 8.01
C ALA A 49 36.79 -20.27 9.19
N LEU A 50 36.14 -21.39 9.60
CA LEU A 50 36.68 -22.66 10.13
C LEU A 50 37.18 -22.80 11.60
N SER A 51 36.53 -23.70 12.35
CA SER A 51 37.13 -24.80 13.17
C SER A 51 36.00 -25.59 13.86
N LEU A 52 35.72 -26.86 13.51
CA LEU A 52 36.40 -28.13 13.83
C LEU A 52 36.17 -28.70 15.25
N ALA A 53 35.58 -29.90 15.24
CA ALA A 53 35.86 -31.10 16.04
C ALA A 53 35.40 -31.22 17.50
N SER A 54 34.63 -32.30 17.76
CA SER A 54 34.95 -33.33 18.76
C SER A 54 34.12 -34.61 18.51
N PRO A 55 34.73 -35.82 18.53
CA PRO A 55 34.00 -37.09 18.49
C PRO A 55 33.92 -37.72 19.89
N VAL A 56 32.83 -38.44 20.18
CA VAL A 56 32.80 -39.45 21.25
C VAL A 56 32.00 -40.66 20.76
N ASP A 57 32.63 -41.82 20.89
CA ASP A 57 32.16 -43.14 20.49
C ASP A 57 32.04 -44.05 21.73
N LEU A 58 31.37 -45.19 21.54
CA LEU A 58 31.42 -46.45 22.28
C LEU A 58 30.50 -46.70 23.50
N ARG A 59 29.52 -47.59 23.26
CA ARG A 59 29.25 -48.90 23.94
C ARG A 59 27.74 -49.13 24.12
N ALA A 60 27.12 -50.06 23.38
CA ALA A 60 27.10 -51.52 23.55
C ALA A 60 26.23 -52.00 24.73
N GLN A 61 25.14 -52.72 24.41
CA GLN A 61 24.59 -53.94 25.07
C GLN A 61 23.08 -54.16 24.73
N PRO A 62 22.47 -55.35 24.94
CA PRO A 62 22.53 -56.51 24.05
C PRO A 62 21.12 -57.01 23.67
N ALA A 63 21.02 -57.93 22.70
CA ALA A 63 19.77 -58.63 22.38
C ALA A 63 19.62 -59.93 23.20
N PRO A 64 18.37 -60.35 23.49
CA PRO A 64 18.06 -61.78 23.57
C PRO A 64 16.73 -62.10 22.81
N PRO A 65 16.25 -63.35 22.78
CA PRO A 65 16.57 -64.38 21.79
C PRO A 65 15.36 -64.80 20.93
N GLN A 66 15.61 -65.44 19.79
CA GLN A 66 14.57 -66.08 18.96
C GLN A 66 14.18 -67.48 19.47
N PRO A 67 12.93 -67.90 19.23
CA PRO A 67 12.57 -69.30 18.99
C PRO A 67 12.10 -69.53 17.53
N GLN A 68 12.55 -70.65 16.93
CA GLN A 68 12.18 -71.22 15.61
C GLN A 68 11.27 -72.48 15.79
N PRO A 69 10.72 -73.18 14.76
CA PRO A 69 10.37 -72.83 13.36
C PRO A 69 9.03 -73.42 12.77
N ALA A 70 8.62 -72.84 11.62
CA ALA A 70 8.03 -73.41 10.38
C ALA A 70 6.54 -73.92 10.30
N PRO A 71 5.93 -74.06 9.10
CA PRO A 71 6.11 -73.40 7.78
C PRO A 71 4.77 -73.00 7.09
N ILE A 72 4.74 -71.92 6.30
CA ILE A 72 3.80 -71.81 5.16
C ILE A 72 4.52 -71.11 3.99
N PRO A 73 4.64 -71.73 2.80
CA PRO A 73 5.21 -71.08 1.63
C PRO A 73 4.12 -70.36 0.83
N ALA A 74 4.27 -69.04 0.66
CA ALA A 74 3.79 -68.19 -0.45
C ALA A 74 3.92 -66.71 -0.05
N PRO A 75 3.80 -65.77 -0.99
CA PRO A 75 4.48 -65.58 -2.27
C PRO A 75 5.59 -64.52 -2.13
N THR A 76 6.53 -64.44 -3.08
CA THR A 76 7.57 -63.40 -3.13
C THR A 76 6.95 -62.00 -3.18
N PRO A 77 7.18 -61.14 -2.18
CA PRO A 77 6.94 -59.71 -2.29
C PRO A 77 8.04 -59.10 -3.15
N GLY A 78 7.66 -58.35 -4.18
CA GLY A 78 8.60 -57.59 -5.00
C GLY A 78 9.47 -56.67 -4.14
N GLU A 79 10.70 -56.48 -4.60
CA GLU A 79 11.67 -55.57 -3.98
C GLU A 79 11.05 -54.18 -3.75
N PRO A 80 11.30 -53.55 -2.60
CA PRO A 80 10.93 -52.16 -2.38
C PRO A 80 11.74 -51.27 -3.33
N ASP A 81 11.04 -50.43 -4.10
CA ASP A 81 11.66 -49.35 -4.87
C ASP A 81 12.57 -48.52 -3.95
N GLU A 82 13.81 -48.29 -4.43
CA GLU A 82 14.78 -47.41 -3.79
C GLU A 82 14.18 -46.02 -3.50
N PRO A 83 14.53 -45.40 -2.36
CA PRO A 83 14.09 -44.06 -2.04
C PRO A 83 14.62 -43.08 -3.10
N ARG A 84 13.71 -42.53 -3.91
CA ARG A 84 14.01 -41.45 -4.87
C ARG A 84 14.62 -40.27 -4.13
N GLU A 85 15.79 -39.85 -4.56
CA GLU A 85 16.48 -38.66 -4.07
C GLU A 85 15.55 -37.42 -4.13
N PRO A 86 15.61 -36.53 -3.12
CA PRO A 86 14.89 -35.27 -3.18
C PRO A 86 15.36 -34.46 -4.38
N LYS A 87 14.45 -34.14 -5.30
CA LYS A 87 14.73 -33.19 -6.38
C LYS A 87 15.21 -31.87 -5.75
N GLU A 88 16.37 -31.41 -6.20
CA GLU A 88 16.90 -30.10 -5.83
C GLU A 88 15.82 -29.02 -5.98
N PRO A 89 15.72 -28.07 -5.02
CA PRO A 89 14.85 -26.92 -5.19
C PRO A 89 15.25 -26.17 -6.45
N GLY A 90 14.32 -26.08 -7.40
CA GLY A 90 14.50 -25.32 -8.62
C GLY A 90 15.03 -23.92 -8.30
N LYS A 91 16.06 -23.50 -9.02
CA LYS A 91 16.66 -22.17 -8.89
C LYS A 91 15.54 -21.12 -8.91
N PRO A 92 15.61 -20.09 -8.04
CA PRO A 92 14.72 -18.94 -8.14
C PRO A 92 14.73 -18.44 -9.59
N GLY A 93 13.55 -18.29 -10.18
CA GLY A 93 13.43 -17.76 -11.53
C GLY A 93 14.22 -16.45 -11.65
N GLU A 94 14.96 -16.31 -12.74
CA GLU A 94 15.63 -15.06 -13.05
C GLU A 94 14.62 -13.91 -13.00
N PRO A 95 14.98 -12.73 -12.45
CA PRO A 95 14.12 -11.56 -12.53
C PRO A 95 13.78 -11.30 -14.00
N ASP A 96 12.50 -11.12 -14.31
CA ASP A 96 12.05 -10.77 -15.66
C ASP A 96 12.91 -9.62 -16.21
N GLU A 97 13.48 -9.81 -17.40
CA GLU A 97 14.27 -8.78 -18.07
C GLU A 97 13.46 -7.48 -18.18
N PRO A 98 14.09 -6.30 -17.98
CA PRO A 98 13.40 -5.03 -18.16
C PRO A 98 12.80 -4.95 -19.56
N LYS A 99 11.47 -4.76 -19.63
CA LYS A 99 10.72 -4.71 -20.88
C LYS A 99 11.32 -3.69 -21.84
N LYS A 100 11.62 -4.13 -23.06
CA LYS A 100 12.19 -3.26 -24.11
C LYS A 100 11.12 -2.25 -24.59
N PRO A 101 11.51 -0.99 -24.85
CA PRO A 101 10.59 0.01 -25.35
C PRO A 101 10.05 -0.36 -26.74
N ILE A 102 8.79 0.01 -27.02
CA ILE A 102 8.07 -0.27 -28.27
C ILE A 102 8.71 0.48 -29.45
N ALA A 103 9.22 1.68 -29.19
CA ALA A 103 10.00 2.47 -30.13
C ALA A 103 10.99 3.35 -29.36
N VAL A 104 12.09 3.70 -30.00
CA VAL A 104 13.00 4.74 -29.54
C VAL A 104 13.12 5.80 -30.64
N ARG A 105 12.51 6.98 -30.43
CA ARG A 105 12.77 8.15 -31.28
C ARG A 105 13.57 9.16 -30.48
N ALA A 106 14.71 9.60 -31.00
CA ALA A 106 15.57 10.60 -30.37
C ALA A 106 15.79 10.32 -28.86
N ASP A 107 16.17 9.09 -28.48
CA ASP A 107 16.42 8.65 -27.10
C ASP A 107 15.19 8.66 -26.15
N VAL A 108 13.98 8.56 -26.71
CA VAL A 108 12.71 8.44 -25.96
C VAL A 108 12.25 7.00 -25.91
N SER A 109 12.08 6.42 -24.72
CA SER A 109 11.41 5.14 -24.56
C SER A 109 9.90 5.30 -24.64
N PHE A 110 9.29 4.75 -25.70
CA PHE A 110 7.83 4.62 -25.80
C PHE A 110 7.40 3.31 -25.18
N PHE A 111 6.37 3.34 -24.32
CA PHE A 111 5.75 2.11 -23.83
C PHE A 111 4.23 2.19 -23.97
N SER A 112 3.59 1.03 -23.94
CA SER A 112 2.15 0.93 -23.79
C SER A 112 1.74 1.50 -22.41
N ILE A 113 0.52 2.03 -22.28
CA ILE A 113 0.00 2.50 -20.98
C ILE A 113 0.11 1.41 -19.89
N PRO A 114 -0.22 0.13 -20.15
CA PRO A 114 -0.05 -0.93 -19.16
C PRO A 114 1.39 -1.11 -18.69
N ASP A 115 2.37 -1.12 -19.61
CA ASP A 115 3.78 -1.31 -19.26
C ASP A 115 4.34 -0.11 -18.50
N ALA A 116 3.96 1.10 -18.93
CA ALA A 116 4.25 2.35 -18.27
C ALA A 116 3.82 2.36 -16.80
N LEU A 117 2.59 1.90 -16.58
CA LEU A 117 1.99 1.87 -15.25
C LEU A 117 2.66 0.81 -14.37
N ALA A 118 3.04 -0.34 -14.94
CA ALA A 118 3.78 -1.36 -14.22
C ALA A 118 5.16 -0.84 -13.75
N ASP A 119 5.91 -0.17 -14.62
CA ASP A 119 7.19 0.44 -14.26
C ASP A 119 7.02 1.57 -13.22
N ALA A 120 6.00 2.41 -13.39
CA ALA A 120 5.67 3.46 -12.42
C ALA A 120 5.35 2.89 -11.03
N LYS A 121 4.59 1.80 -10.95
CA LYS A 121 4.29 1.09 -9.69
C LYS A 121 5.54 0.52 -9.04
N MET A 122 6.42 -0.12 -9.83
CA MET A 122 7.66 -0.72 -9.33
C MET A 122 8.65 0.34 -8.81
N SER A 123 8.76 1.45 -9.52
CA SER A 123 9.67 2.55 -9.17
C SER A 123 9.07 3.59 -8.22
N TYR A 124 7.76 3.52 -7.96
CA TYR A 124 6.95 4.53 -7.28
C TYR A 124 7.08 5.94 -7.86
N LYS A 125 7.52 6.05 -9.11
CA LYS A 125 7.64 7.33 -9.80
C LYS A 125 6.31 7.73 -10.41
N PRO A 126 5.99 9.03 -10.49
CA PRO A 126 4.86 9.49 -11.27
C PRO A 126 5.03 9.13 -12.73
N LEU A 127 3.89 9.02 -13.41
CA LEU A 127 3.81 8.70 -14.82
C LEU A 127 3.47 9.99 -15.58
N LEU A 128 4.30 10.35 -16.56
CA LEU A 128 3.99 11.43 -17.50
C LEU A 128 3.39 10.82 -18.75
N VAL A 129 2.15 11.16 -19.06
CA VAL A 129 1.45 10.76 -20.30
C VAL A 129 1.39 11.96 -21.23
N ILE A 130 1.82 11.76 -22.47
CA ILE A 130 1.77 12.78 -23.52
C ILE A 130 1.05 12.17 -24.71
N TYR A 131 -0.04 12.82 -25.12
CA TYR A 131 -0.77 12.53 -26.34
C TYR A 131 -0.65 13.76 -27.26
N PRO A 132 0.03 13.66 -28.41
CA PRO A 132 0.28 14.82 -29.27
C PRO A 132 -0.99 15.39 -29.93
N GLY A 133 -2.12 14.68 -29.94
CA GLY A 133 -3.32 15.08 -30.68
C GLY A 133 -3.27 14.62 -32.15
N PRO A 134 -4.41 14.63 -32.86
CA PRO A 134 -4.41 14.42 -34.31
C PRO A 134 -3.67 15.58 -35.00
N ALA A 135 -2.87 15.28 -36.02
CA ALA A 135 -2.30 16.31 -36.88
C ALA A 135 -3.45 17.10 -37.53
N PRO A 136 -3.39 18.45 -37.61
CA PRO A 136 -4.40 19.22 -38.32
C PRO A 136 -4.51 18.72 -39.75
N ALA A 137 -5.72 18.42 -40.22
CA ALA A 137 -5.97 18.13 -41.63
C ALA A 137 -5.59 19.39 -42.42
N ALA A 138 -4.52 19.30 -43.20
CA ALA A 138 -4.00 20.43 -43.95
C ALA A 138 -4.94 20.78 -45.10
N GLU A 139 -5.78 21.79 -44.91
CA GLU A 139 -6.34 22.58 -46.01
C GLU A 139 -5.79 24.00 -45.92
N GLY A 140 -4.78 24.29 -46.74
CA GLY A 140 -4.52 25.66 -47.24
C GLY A 140 -3.52 26.57 -46.52
N GLU A 141 -3.09 26.30 -45.29
CA GLU A 141 -2.05 27.11 -44.60
C GLU A 141 -0.82 26.27 -44.26
N GLU A 142 0.36 26.91 -44.25
CA GLU A 142 1.69 26.30 -44.00
C GLU A 142 1.61 25.15 -42.99
N ALA A 143 2.11 23.98 -43.38
CA ALA A 143 2.03 22.75 -42.59
C ALA A 143 2.37 23.03 -41.11
N PRO A 144 1.40 22.91 -40.19
CA PRO A 144 1.64 23.19 -38.79
C PRO A 144 2.73 22.26 -38.29
N THR A 145 3.64 22.80 -37.48
CA THR A 145 4.74 22.04 -36.91
C THR A 145 4.16 20.81 -36.20
N ASP A 146 4.63 19.61 -36.57
CA ASP A 146 4.22 18.34 -35.96
C ASP A 146 4.02 18.53 -34.44
N PRO A 147 2.83 18.22 -33.86
CA PRO A 147 2.54 18.49 -32.46
C PRO A 147 3.60 17.91 -31.52
N TRP A 148 4.22 16.80 -31.92
CA TRP A 148 5.34 16.22 -31.20
C TRP A 148 6.58 17.12 -31.20
N THR A 149 6.94 17.70 -32.34
CA THR A 149 8.05 18.65 -32.46
C THR A 149 7.83 19.88 -31.58
N SER A 150 6.58 20.36 -31.48
CA SER A 150 6.22 21.46 -30.58
C SER A 150 6.39 21.09 -29.10
N ILE A 151 5.95 19.90 -28.69
CA ILE A 151 6.12 19.40 -27.32
C ILE A 151 7.60 19.20 -26.98
N GLU A 152 8.37 18.61 -27.90
CA GLU A 152 9.78 18.37 -27.70
C GLU A 152 10.56 19.67 -27.53
N LYS A 153 10.37 20.63 -28.44
CA LYS A 153 11.00 21.95 -28.35
C LYS A 153 10.52 22.71 -27.12
N THR A 154 9.23 22.69 -26.80
CA THR A 154 8.68 23.56 -25.76
C THR A 154 8.92 23.01 -24.36
N LEU A 155 8.79 21.70 -24.14
CA LEU A 155 8.79 21.11 -22.79
C LEU A 155 10.00 20.23 -22.48
N LEU A 156 10.46 19.44 -23.45
CA LEU A 156 11.43 18.36 -23.19
C LEU A 156 12.89 18.80 -23.43
N ALA A 157 13.11 19.70 -24.39
CA ALA A 157 14.42 20.16 -24.80
C ALA A 157 15.22 20.73 -23.61
N GLY A 158 16.39 20.13 -23.36
CA GLY A 158 17.30 20.52 -22.28
C GLY A 158 16.85 20.16 -20.87
N GLN A 159 15.78 19.36 -20.70
CA GLN A 159 15.25 19.00 -19.37
C GLN A 159 15.05 17.50 -19.14
N ARG A 160 15.17 16.65 -20.17
CA ARG A 160 14.97 15.18 -20.07
C ARG A 160 15.72 14.51 -18.93
N LYS A 161 17.04 14.69 -18.86
CA LYS A 161 17.87 14.11 -17.79
C LYS A 161 17.41 14.53 -16.39
N ALA A 162 16.82 15.73 -16.28
CA ALA A 162 16.23 16.19 -15.03
C ALA A 162 14.86 15.53 -14.78
N LEU A 163 14.05 15.30 -15.81
CA LEU A 163 12.74 14.63 -15.71
C LEU A 163 12.87 13.16 -15.34
N ASP A 164 13.85 12.41 -15.87
CA ASP A 164 14.07 10.99 -15.55
C ASP A 164 14.31 10.74 -14.05
N LYS A 165 14.84 11.76 -13.35
CA LYS A 165 15.00 11.73 -11.89
C LYS A 165 13.65 11.76 -11.16
N TYR A 166 12.67 12.49 -11.70
CA TYR A 166 11.40 12.77 -11.02
C TYR A 166 10.23 11.97 -11.56
N VAL A 167 10.32 11.39 -12.76
CA VAL A 167 9.17 10.78 -13.44
C VAL A 167 9.64 9.51 -14.13
N GLY A 168 8.82 8.45 -14.06
CA GLY A 168 8.89 7.35 -15.02
C GLY A 168 8.37 7.93 -16.33
N VAL A 169 9.27 8.40 -17.17
CA VAL A 169 8.86 9.07 -18.40
C VAL A 169 8.42 7.98 -19.37
N THR A 170 7.12 7.90 -19.60
CA THR A 170 6.58 6.97 -20.58
C THR A 170 5.81 7.74 -21.62
N PHE A 171 6.38 7.79 -22.80
CA PHE A 171 5.70 8.39 -23.92
C PHE A 171 4.76 7.36 -24.49
N VAL A 172 3.48 7.68 -24.40
CA VAL A 172 2.42 6.79 -24.83
C VAL A 172 2.03 7.21 -26.24
N ASP A 173 2.68 6.61 -27.24
CA ASP A 173 2.12 6.60 -28.58
C ASP A 173 0.97 5.59 -28.56
N THR A 174 -0.25 6.09 -28.38
CA THR A 174 -1.45 5.26 -28.35
C THR A 174 -2.43 5.71 -29.41
N SER A 175 -3.12 4.73 -29.97
CA SER A 175 -4.40 4.97 -30.62
C SER A 175 -5.27 5.82 -29.69
N ALA A 176 -5.92 6.84 -30.25
CA ALA A 176 -6.72 7.79 -29.48
C ALA A 176 -7.72 7.11 -28.53
N VAL A 177 -8.19 5.90 -28.87
CA VAL A 177 -9.15 5.10 -28.11
C VAL A 177 -8.71 4.84 -26.66
N ALA A 178 -7.49 4.33 -26.42
CA ALA A 178 -7.03 4.00 -25.06
C ALA A 178 -6.86 5.25 -24.18
N VAL A 179 -6.50 6.38 -24.80
CA VAL A 179 -6.41 7.68 -24.12
C VAL A 179 -7.81 8.23 -23.85
N ILE A 180 -8.72 8.14 -24.81
CA ILE A 180 -10.10 8.62 -24.70
C ILE A 180 -10.85 7.86 -23.60
N GLU A 181 -10.71 6.54 -23.54
CA GLU A 181 -11.37 5.70 -22.53
C GLU A 181 -10.86 6.00 -21.12
N ARG A 182 -9.55 6.22 -20.95
CA ARG A 182 -8.94 6.39 -19.63
C ARG A 182 -8.87 7.84 -19.15
N PHE A 183 -8.75 8.79 -20.07
CA PHE A 183 -8.58 10.21 -19.77
C PHE A 183 -9.77 11.05 -20.26
N GLY A 184 -10.83 10.48 -20.84
CA GLY A 184 -12.09 11.19 -21.08
C GLY A 184 -12.05 12.18 -22.23
N GLY A 185 -11.91 11.67 -23.47
CA GLY A 185 -11.96 12.46 -24.69
C GLY A 185 -10.71 13.32 -24.94
N VAL A 186 -10.10 13.16 -26.11
CA VAL A 186 -8.96 13.99 -26.55
C VAL A 186 -9.16 14.42 -28.00
N SER A 187 -9.59 15.66 -28.19
CA SER A 187 -9.62 16.30 -29.52
C SER A 187 -8.37 17.13 -29.82
N LYS A 188 -7.48 17.29 -28.84
CA LYS A 188 -6.28 18.14 -28.87
C LYS A 188 -5.10 17.42 -28.20
N THR A 189 -3.92 18.04 -28.25
CA THR A 189 -2.76 17.64 -27.47
C THR A 189 -3.12 17.53 -25.98
N LEU A 190 -2.77 16.43 -25.33
CA LEU A 190 -2.97 16.20 -23.90
C LEU A 190 -1.63 15.92 -23.24
N ILE A 191 -1.39 16.57 -22.11
CA ILE A 191 -0.31 16.23 -21.19
C ILE A 191 -0.93 15.96 -19.84
N ALA A 192 -0.66 14.78 -19.28
CA ALA A 192 -1.13 14.41 -17.96
C ALA A 192 0.03 13.91 -17.09
N LEU A 193 0.07 14.40 -15.85
CA LEU A 193 0.90 13.81 -14.79
C LEU A 193 -0.01 12.96 -13.93
N CYS A 194 0.32 11.68 -13.86
CA CYS A 194 -0.39 10.70 -13.07
C CYS A 194 0.45 10.28 -11.87
N ASP A 195 -0.22 9.85 -10.80
CA ASP A 195 0.45 9.11 -9.75
C ASP A 195 0.91 7.72 -10.27
N PHE A 196 1.68 6.98 -9.47
CA PHE A 196 2.11 5.63 -9.85
C PHE A 196 0.94 4.62 -9.90
N GLY A 197 -0.23 4.98 -9.38
CA GLY A 197 -1.47 4.21 -9.51
C GLY A 197 -2.23 4.49 -10.82
N GLY A 198 -1.77 5.48 -11.61
CA GLY A 198 -2.37 5.87 -12.87
C GLY A 198 -3.54 6.85 -12.72
N ASN A 199 -3.73 7.46 -11.54
CA ASN A 199 -4.71 8.52 -11.34
C ASN A 199 -4.13 9.86 -11.81
N VAL A 200 -4.91 10.62 -12.57
CA VAL A 200 -4.50 11.95 -13.05
C VAL A 200 -4.43 12.93 -11.89
N VAL A 201 -3.27 13.52 -11.67
CA VAL A 201 -3.04 14.57 -10.65
C VAL A 201 -3.04 15.95 -11.29
N LYS A 202 -2.49 16.06 -12.50
CA LYS A 202 -2.42 17.31 -13.27
C LYS A 202 -2.66 17.02 -14.74
N ARG A 203 -3.39 17.90 -15.41
CA ARG A 203 -3.77 17.77 -16.82
C ARG A 203 -3.65 19.11 -17.54
N TRP A 204 -3.20 19.07 -18.79
CA TRP A 204 -3.21 20.19 -19.74
C TRP A 204 -3.80 19.71 -21.07
N ASP A 205 -4.85 20.38 -21.54
CA ASP A 205 -5.53 20.09 -22.79
C ASP A 205 -5.34 21.25 -23.78
N GLY A 206 -4.76 20.97 -24.94
CA GLY A 206 -4.49 21.92 -26.00
C GLY A 206 -3.27 22.81 -25.75
N GLU A 207 -3.36 23.72 -24.77
CA GLU A 207 -2.28 24.67 -24.50
C GLU A 207 -1.16 24.05 -23.66
N LEU A 208 0.06 24.11 -24.20
CA LEU A 208 1.25 23.62 -23.52
C LEU A 208 1.61 24.56 -22.35
N PRO A 209 1.87 24.03 -21.14
CA PRO A 209 2.35 24.86 -20.05
C PRO A 209 3.73 25.44 -20.36
N SER A 210 4.07 26.57 -19.72
CA SER A 210 5.45 27.05 -19.75
C SER A 210 6.39 26.03 -19.09
N ARG A 211 7.66 25.97 -19.54
CA ARG A 211 8.68 25.08 -18.97
C ARG A 211 8.80 25.18 -17.45
N GLY A 212 8.74 26.40 -16.91
CA GLY A 212 8.81 26.65 -15.47
C GLY A 212 7.61 26.08 -14.72
N ALA A 213 6.40 26.31 -15.26
CA ALA A 213 5.16 25.77 -14.68
C ALA A 213 5.13 24.24 -14.72
N PHE A 214 5.55 23.65 -15.85
CA PHE A 214 5.65 22.20 -16.01
C PHE A 214 6.62 21.56 -15.01
N ARG A 215 7.85 22.10 -14.90
CA ARG A 215 8.83 21.63 -13.90
C ARG A 215 8.31 21.71 -12.47
N LYS A 216 7.62 22.81 -12.13
CA LYS A 216 7.03 22.99 -10.80
C LYS A 216 5.98 21.92 -10.52
N ALA A 217 5.09 21.67 -11.49
CA ALA A 217 4.08 20.64 -11.38
C ALA A 217 4.69 19.24 -11.24
N VAL A 218 5.69 18.90 -12.06
CA VAL A 218 6.41 17.61 -11.96
C VAL A 218 6.99 17.37 -10.57
N ARG A 219 7.68 18.37 -10.00
CA ARG A 219 8.24 18.25 -8.64
C ARG A 219 7.17 18.10 -7.57
N GLN A 220 6.06 18.84 -7.70
CA GLN A 220 4.93 18.73 -6.78
C GLN A 220 4.32 17.33 -6.81
N VAL A 221 4.06 16.80 -8.00
CA VAL A 221 3.52 15.44 -8.18
C VAL A 221 4.50 14.39 -7.68
N TYR A 222 5.80 14.53 -7.98
CA TYR A 222 6.83 13.62 -7.46
C TYR A 222 6.87 13.55 -5.93
N ASN A 223 6.83 14.71 -5.26
CA ASN A 223 6.82 14.75 -3.79
C ASN A 223 5.55 14.11 -3.22
N ALA A 224 4.39 14.43 -3.79
CA ALA A 224 3.12 13.82 -3.39
C ALA A 224 3.14 12.29 -3.59
N ASN A 225 3.71 11.81 -4.70
CA ASN A 225 3.89 10.39 -4.97
C ASN A 225 4.81 9.71 -3.97
N ARG A 226 5.89 10.37 -3.56
CA ARG A 226 6.80 9.82 -2.55
C ARG A 226 6.09 9.61 -1.22
N GLU A 227 5.28 10.58 -0.80
CA GLU A 227 4.44 10.47 0.40
C GLU A 227 3.37 9.38 0.26
N LEU A 228 2.76 9.25 -0.92
CA LEU A 228 1.80 8.20 -1.23
C LEU A 228 2.46 6.81 -1.17
N ALA A 229 3.65 6.66 -1.74
CA ALA A 229 4.42 5.42 -1.73
C ALA A 229 4.77 4.98 -0.30
N THR A 230 5.19 5.91 0.56
CA THR A 230 5.43 5.61 1.98
C THR A 230 4.15 5.13 2.68
N ARG A 231 3.00 5.75 2.38
CA ARG A 231 1.70 5.31 2.91
C ARG A 231 1.32 3.91 2.42
N TYR A 232 1.53 3.63 1.13
CA TYR A 232 1.28 2.30 0.55
C TYR A 232 2.11 1.23 1.23
N GLN A 233 3.42 1.45 1.33
CA GLN A 233 4.34 0.51 1.98
C GLN A 233 3.97 0.26 3.44
N LYS A 234 3.63 1.32 4.19
CA LYS A 234 3.21 1.19 5.58
C LYS A 234 1.95 0.32 5.72
N VAL A 235 0.95 0.51 4.85
CA VAL A 235 -0.29 -0.26 4.87
C VAL A 235 -0.03 -1.72 4.49
N LEU A 236 0.72 -1.97 3.42
CA LEU A 236 1.06 -3.34 3.00
C LEU A 236 1.81 -4.09 4.10
N GLN A 237 2.82 -3.46 4.72
CA GLN A 237 3.53 -4.07 5.85
C GLN A 237 2.62 -4.36 7.05
N ALA A 238 1.67 -3.47 7.35
CA ALA A 238 0.70 -3.69 8.42
C ALA A 238 -0.23 -4.87 8.10
N VAL A 239 -0.70 -4.97 6.86
CA VAL A 239 -1.54 -6.08 6.38
C VAL A 239 -0.79 -7.41 6.43
N ASP A 240 0.46 -7.47 5.96
CA ASP A 240 1.29 -8.68 6.00
C ASP A 240 1.51 -9.15 7.44
N LYS A 241 1.85 -8.22 8.34
CA LYS A 241 1.98 -8.52 9.78
C LYS A 241 0.67 -8.98 10.39
N ALA A 242 -0.46 -8.39 10.00
CA ALA A 242 -1.77 -8.80 10.50
C ALA A 242 -2.13 -10.22 10.05
N HIS A 243 -1.88 -10.56 8.78
CA HIS A 243 -2.06 -11.93 8.30
C HIS A 243 -1.15 -12.92 9.03
N TYR A 244 0.10 -12.55 9.31
CA TYR A 244 1.00 -13.38 10.12
C TYR A 244 0.49 -13.56 11.56
N ALA A 245 0.00 -12.48 12.19
CA ALA A 245 -0.62 -12.53 13.52
C ALA A 245 -1.86 -13.45 13.53
N LEU A 246 -2.71 -13.40 12.49
CA LEU A 246 -3.80 -14.36 12.35
C LEU A 246 -3.29 -15.80 12.24
N LYS A 247 -2.27 -16.06 11.41
CA LYS A 247 -1.69 -17.41 11.26
C LYS A 247 -1.11 -17.96 12.57
N THR A 248 -0.58 -17.10 13.44
CA THR A 248 0.01 -17.45 14.74
C THR A 248 -0.98 -17.37 15.91
N ASP A 249 -2.27 -17.30 15.62
CA ASP A 249 -3.37 -17.19 16.59
C ASP A 249 -3.25 -16.02 17.58
N LYS A 250 -2.82 -14.87 17.07
CA LYS A 250 -2.78 -13.58 17.77
C LYS A 250 -3.83 -12.61 17.20
N PRO A 251 -5.14 -12.89 17.39
CA PRO A 251 -6.22 -12.09 16.78
C PRO A 251 -6.24 -10.63 17.23
N LYS A 252 -5.83 -10.35 18.48
CA LYS A 252 -5.80 -8.99 19.03
C LYS A 252 -4.76 -8.12 18.33
N GLU A 253 -3.58 -8.67 18.07
CA GLU A 253 -2.51 -8.00 17.33
C GLU A 253 -2.92 -7.77 15.87
N ALA A 254 -3.52 -8.78 15.22
CA ALA A 254 -4.04 -8.65 13.87
C ALA A 254 -5.10 -7.54 13.75
N THR A 255 -6.01 -7.45 14.71
CA THR A 255 -7.07 -6.44 14.73
C THR A 255 -6.49 -5.03 14.95
N ALA A 256 -5.48 -4.88 15.80
CA ALA A 256 -4.81 -3.60 16.00
C ALA A 256 -4.14 -3.11 14.71
N LEU A 257 -3.43 -4.00 14.02
CA LEU A 257 -2.78 -3.71 12.73
C LEU A 257 -3.80 -3.38 11.63
N TYR A 258 -4.94 -4.07 11.60
CA TYR A 258 -6.06 -3.74 10.71
C TYR A 258 -6.56 -2.30 10.94
N ILE A 259 -6.82 -1.93 12.20
CA ILE A 259 -7.29 -0.58 12.55
C ILE A 259 -6.27 0.48 12.16
N GLU A 260 -4.98 0.21 12.35
CA GLU A 260 -3.91 1.12 11.91
C GLU A 260 -3.87 1.29 10.39
N ALA A 261 -4.03 0.19 9.65
CA ALA A 261 -4.06 0.19 8.19
C ALA A 261 -5.30 0.93 7.63
N GLU A 262 -6.47 0.73 8.24
CA GLU A 262 -7.73 1.35 7.83
C GLU A 262 -7.74 2.88 7.97
N LYS A 263 -7.04 3.41 8.99
CA LYS A 263 -6.89 4.86 9.25
C LYS A 263 -6.06 5.59 8.20
N VAL A 264 -5.25 4.88 7.41
CA VAL A 264 -4.41 5.52 6.39
C VAL A 264 -5.28 5.90 5.19
N ALA A 265 -5.33 7.20 4.87
CA ALA A 265 -6.01 7.70 3.69
C ALA A 265 -5.27 7.27 2.42
N LEU A 266 -5.89 6.36 1.66
CA LEU A 266 -5.45 5.83 0.38
C LEU A 266 -6.54 5.99 -0.67
N PRO A 267 -6.20 6.03 -1.97
CA PRO A 267 -7.18 5.99 -3.05
C PRO A 267 -8.08 4.74 -2.94
N PRO A 268 -9.41 4.85 -3.21
CA PRO A 268 -10.37 3.78 -2.95
C PRO A 268 -10.05 2.50 -3.75
N ASP A 269 -9.62 2.63 -5.00
CA ASP A 269 -9.35 1.50 -5.89
C ASP A 269 -7.91 0.96 -5.80
N SER A 270 -7.14 1.43 -4.82
CA SER A 270 -5.75 1.04 -4.65
C SER A 270 -5.59 -0.40 -4.16
N GLU A 271 -4.53 -1.07 -4.60
CA GLU A 271 -4.19 -2.42 -4.17
C GLU A 271 -4.10 -2.58 -2.64
N PRO A 272 -3.46 -1.67 -1.87
CA PRO A 272 -3.43 -1.82 -0.42
C PRO A 272 -4.82 -1.67 0.21
N ARG A 273 -5.74 -0.90 -0.38
CA ARG A 273 -7.11 -0.78 0.14
C ARG A 273 -7.89 -2.08 -0.07
N LYS A 274 -7.69 -2.74 -1.20
CA LYS A 274 -8.22 -4.09 -1.46
C LYS A 274 -7.67 -5.08 -0.44
N ALA A 275 -6.36 -5.06 -0.19
CA ALA A 275 -5.72 -5.92 0.81
C ALA A 275 -6.28 -5.69 2.24
N VAL A 276 -6.53 -4.44 2.64
CA VAL A 276 -7.19 -4.13 3.93
C VAL A 276 -8.62 -4.70 3.98
N THR A 277 -9.35 -4.65 2.87
CA THR A 277 -10.72 -5.22 2.79
C THR A 277 -10.71 -6.74 2.89
N GLU A 278 -9.75 -7.40 2.26
CA GLU A 278 -9.53 -8.84 2.36
C GLU A 278 -9.12 -9.26 3.78
N LEU A 279 -8.24 -8.49 4.42
CA LEU A 279 -7.88 -8.70 5.82
C LEU A 279 -9.10 -8.58 6.74
N ARG A 280 -9.96 -7.58 6.52
CA ARG A 280 -11.22 -7.44 7.27
C ARG A 280 -12.09 -8.68 7.14
N ARG A 281 -12.28 -9.16 5.90
CA ARG A 281 -13.04 -10.39 5.65
C ARG A 281 -12.47 -11.59 6.39
N ALA A 282 -11.14 -11.76 6.41
CA ALA A 282 -10.48 -12.84 7.14
C ALA A 282 -10.70 -12.75 8.66
N ILE A 283 -10.74 -11.53 9.22
CA ILE A 283 -11.07 -11.28 10.62
C ILE A 283 -12.53 -11.65 10.89
N ASP A 284 -13.46 -11.15 10.07
CA ASP A 284 -14.90 -11.41 10.21
C ASP A 284 -15.22 -12.92 10.12
N GLU A 285 -14.58 -13.65 9.21
CA GLU A 285 -14.72 -15.11 9.10
C GLU A 285 -14.33 -15.85 10.40
N ARG A 286 -13.31 -15.36 11.13
CA ARG A 286 -12.94 -15.94 12.43
C ARG A 286 -13.93 -15.59 13.52
N ILE A 287 -14.40 -14.34 13.54
CA ILE A 287 -15.42 -13.88 14.48
C ILE A 287 -16.70 -14.72 14.30
N GLU A 288 -17.17 -14.89 13.07
CA GLU A 288 -18.36 -15.68 12.77
C GLU A 288 -18.22 -17.15 13.15
N LYS A 289 -17.03 -17.77 12.94
CA LYS A 289 -16.77 -19.13 13.43
C LYS A 289 -16.92 -19.25 14.95
N ARG A 290 -16.41 -18.27 15.71
CA ARG A 290 -16.54 -18.27 17.18
C ARG A 290 -17.95 -17.92 17.64
N LYS A 291 -18.66 -17.02 16.95
CA LYS A 291 -20.09 -16.76 17.20
C LYS A 291 -20.94 -18.01 17.00
N LYS A 292 -20.67 -18.81 15.96
CA LYS A 292 -21.34 -20.12 15.76
C LYS A 292 -21.10 -21.07 16.93
N LYS A 293 -19.85 -21.17 17.41
CA LYS A 293 -19.52 -21.96 18.61
C LYS A 293 -20.27 -21.48 19.84
N ALA A 294 -20.35 -20.17 20.06
CA ALA A 294 -21.13 -19.59 21.17
C ALA A 294 -22.63 -19.92 21.04
N LYS A 295 -23.18 -19.91 19.82
CA LYS A 295 -24.57 -20.31 19.55
C LYS A 295 -24.81 -21.80 19.82
N GLU A 296 -23.88 -22.68 19.44
CA GLU A 296 -23.98 -24.11 19.76
C GLU A 296 -23.98 -24.37 21.28
N LEU A 297 -23.26 -23.55 22.06
CA LEU A 297 -23.30 -23.59 23.53
C LEU A 297 -24.64 -23.08 24.07
N GLU A 298 -25.17 -22.00 23.49
CA GLU A 298 -26.52 -21.50 23.80
C GLU A 298 -27.60 -22.58 23.54
N ASP A 299 -27.53 -23.29 22.41
CA ASP A 299 -28.48 -24.35 22.03
C ASP A 299 -28.42 -25.54 22.99
N LYS A 300 -27.23 -25.83 23.54
CA LYS A 300 -27.02 -26.82 24.60
C LYS A 300 -27.45 -26.33 25.99
N LYS A 301 -27.99 -25.11 26.09
CA LYS A 301 -28.34 -24.40 27.35
C LYS A 301 -27.14 -24.16 28.28
N ASP A 302 -25.92 -24.23 27.76
CA ASP A 302 -24.71 -23.86 28.48
C ASP A 302 -24.44 -22.37 28.33
N TYR A 303 -25.28 -21.56 28.99
CA TYR A 303 -25.26 -20.10 28.83
C TYR A 303 -23.98 -19.45 29.38
N LEU A 304 -23.37 -20.02 30.44
CA LEU A 304 -22.12 -19.49 30.99
C LEU A 304 -20.97 -19.65 30.00
N SER A 305 -20.79 -20.85 29.42
CA SER A 305 -19.77 -21.06 28.40
C SER A 305 -20.03 -20.23 27.14
N ALA A 306 -21.29 -20.04 26.75
CA ALA A 306 -21.65 -19.16 25.63
C ALA A 306 -21.26 -17.70 25.91
N ILE A 307 -21.54 -17.18 27.11
CA ILE A 307 -21.15 -15.84 27.54
C ILE A 307 -19.63 -15.68 27.54
N ASP A 308 -18.89 -16.65 28.11
CA ASP A 308 -17.43 -16.63 28.14
C ASP A 308 -16.82 -16.62 26.74
N GLU A 309 -17.38 -17.39 25.80
CA GLU A 309 -16.93 -17.39 24.41
C GLU A 309 -17.17 -16.03 23.75
N LEU A 310 -18.35 -15.40 23.93
CA LEU A 310 -18.61 -14.04 23.41
C LEU A 310 -17.66 -12.99 24.03
N GLN A 311 -17.33 -13.11 25.32
CA GLN A 311 -16.37 -12.23 25.97
C GLN A 311 -14.95 -12.41 25.40
N ARG A 312 -14.53 -13.65 25.14
CA ARG A 312 -13.26 -13.93 24.46
C ARG A 312 -13.22 -13.31 23.07
N ILE A 313 -14.31 -13.38 22.29
CA ILE A 313 -14.38 -12.70 20.98
C ILE A 313 -14.17 -11.19 21.16
N MET A 314 -14.81 -10.53 22.13
CA MET A 314 -14.63 -9.10 22.37
C MET A 314 -13.20 -8.71 22.79
N GLN A 315 -12.49 -9.60 23.49
CA GLN A 315 -11.10 -9.39 23.90
C GLN A 315 -10.12 -9.58 22.74
N ASP A 316 -10.35 -10.62 21.95
CA ASP A 316 -9.50 -11.00 20.82
C ASP A 316 -9.72 -10.12 19.59
N PHE A 317 -10.94 -9.61 19.40
CA PHE A 317 -11.31 -8.74 18.28
C PHE A 317 -11.93 -7.45 18.82
N PRO A 318 -11.11 -6.48 19.27
CA PRO A 318 -11.58 -5.23 19.84
C PRO A 318 -12.11 -4.23 18.78
N LEU A 319 -12.96 -4.69 17.87
CA LEU A 319 -13.65 -3.88 16.86
C LEU A 319 -14.91 -3.24 17.48
N PRO A 320 -15.15 -1.92 17.30
CA PRO A 320 -16.28 -1.23 17.95
C PRO A 320 -17.66 -1.79 17.57
N ASP A 321 -17.90 -2.02 16.29
CA ASP A 321 -19.13 -2.56 15.73
C ASP A 321 -19.43 -3.98 16.26
N VAL A 322 -18.40 -4.84 16.30
CA VAL A 322 -18.50 -6.19 16.83
C VAL A 322 -18.77 -6.18 18.34
N ARG A 323 -18.10 -5.28 19.08
CA ARG A 323 -18.25 -5.18 20.54
C ARG A 323 -19.68 -4.86 20.95
N ASP A 324 -20.34 -3.93 20.28
CA ASP A 324 -21.69 -3.49 20.65
C ASP A 324 -22.72 -4.59 20.38
N GLU A 325 -22.59 -5.30 19.26
CA GLU A 325 -23.41 -6.48 18.94
C GLU A 325 -23.24 -7.58 20.00
N LEU A 326 -22.00 -7.92 20.34
CA LEU A 326 -21.70 -8.98 21.31
C LEU A 326 -22.16 -8.62 22.72
N ARG A 327 -22.02 -7.35 23.15
CA ARG A 327 -22.53 -6.88 24.45
C ARG A 327 -24.03 -7.07 24.57
N LYS A 328 -24.78 -6.70 23.54
CA LYS A 328 -26.24 -6.91 23.51
C LYS A 328 -26.58 -8.39 23.65
N LYS A 329 -25.92 -9.25 22.87
CA LYS A 329 -26.14 -10.70 22.92
C LYS A 329 -25.76 -11.30 24.28
N THR A 330 -24.67 -10.86 24.88
CA THR A 330 -24.28 -11.27 26.25
C THR A 330 -25.34 -10.88 27.27
N ALA A 331 -25.90 -9.67 27.19
CA ALA A 331 -26.97 -9.23 28.09
C ALA A 331 -28.24 -10.10 27.96
N GLU A 332 -28.63 -10.45 26.73
CA GLU A 332 -29.76 -11.36 26.47
C GLU A 332 -29.54 -12.75 27.10
N LEU A 333 -28.32 -13.30 27.01
CA LEU A 333 -27.99 -14.58 27.63
C LEU A 333 -28.04 -14.52 29.16
N TRP A 334 -27.60 -13.41 29.77
CA TRP A 334 -27.72 -13.20 31.22
C TRP A 334 -29.17 -13.15 31.70
N GLU A 335 -30.08 -12.54 30.92
CA GLU A 335 -31.51 -12.54 31.24
C GLU A 335 -32.11 -13.95 31.13
N LYS A 336 -31.74 -14.72 30.09
CA LYS A 336 -32.16 -16.12 29.96
C LYS A 336 -31.70 -16.95 31.15
N LEU A 337 -30.43 -16.82 31.55
CA LEU A 337 -29.87 -17.53 32.69
C LEU A 337 -30.61 -17.18 34.00
N ARG A 338 -30.95 -15.90 34.22
CA ARG A 338 -31.74 -15.46 35.39
C ARG A 338 -33.19 -15.97 35.36
N GLY A 339 -33.77 -16.13 34.17
CA GLY A 339 -35.11 -16.68 33.99
C GLY A 339 -35.26 -18.18 34.30
N PHE A 340 -34.16 -18.95 34.23
CA PHE A 340 -34.16 -20.38 34.59
C PHE A 340 -34.20 -20.65 36.11
N GLY A 341 -33.97 -19.64 36.94
CA GLY A 341 -33.95 -19.76 38.41
C GLY A 341 -35.27 -19.37 39.10
N ARG A 342 -36.35 -19.15 38.35
CA ARG A 342 -37.69 -18.84 38.88
C ARG A 342 -38.67 -19.97 38.68
#